data_AF-A0A535DQW9-F1
#
_entry.id   AF-A0A535DQW9-F1
#
_cell.length_a   1.000
_cell.length_b   1.000
_cell.length_c   1.000
_cell.angle_alpha   90.00
_cell.angle_beta   90.00
_cell.angle_gamma   90.00
#
_symmetry.space_group_name_H-M   'P 1'
#
loop_
_entity.id
_entity.type
_entity.pdbx_description
1 polymer ?
#
loop_
_entity_poly.entity_id
_entity_poly.type
_entity_poly.pdbx_seq_one_letter_code
_entity_poly.pdbx_strand_id
1 'polypeptide(L)'
;MEYEPRTNHIGAPPNFWDEPKELGGTRMAHNGHPASEQNTATMSLQPPWLSARALWPVLAAAALFTLVITAGNFVPARGAPEPAMGSKAATGVAPVALDEAKEPEAAVAGAAPGQAAVATSSTSIVPNIAASSWPMAPVFVSPAPAPAVSAAAADLAAGASQRFGLKVDLDGQDWGRDQQEQERNIGAVISAIDALPRTVSSSIVAGPNGAITVLSNRQGRTENGWQPYGDLAPNFYTNSDRGPAGEKTANEIILLTGADSGTIAHEMLHAYQFRQAEPDGYVAALLGSEMKSFMQATGWRQLVRDDELMAAQHSSWSAIDKMFAYEGRDPVLIQAAGLDFSNPLEAFASAGAMYYTRKATGAPLPLWTELWSWFDANLG
;
A
#
# COMPACT_ATOMS: atom_id res chain seq x y z
N MET A 1 -56.73 -31.67 54.44
CA MET A 1 -55.82 -31.93 53.31
C MET A 1 -54.73 -30.88 53.43
N GLU A 2 -53.72 -31.18 54.26
CA GLU A 2 -52.62 -30.28 54.61
C GLU A 2 -51.53 -30.40 53.53
N TYR A 3 -50.98 -29.26 53.12
CA TYR A 3 -50.05 -29.13 52.01
C TYR A 3 -48.69 -28.70 52.60
N GLU A 4 -47.71 -29.60 52.59
CA GLU A 4 -46.32 -29.29 52.96
C GLU A 4 -45.58 -28.57 51.82
N PRO A 5 -44.75 -27.55 52.12
CA PRO A 5 -43.88 -26.92 51.14
C PRO A 5 -42.52 -27.64 51.05
N ARG A 6 -42.12 -28.03 49.83
CA ARG A 6 -40.77 -28.52 49.53
C ARG A 6 -39.75 -27.39 49.48
N THR A 7 -38.69 -27.51 50.26
CA THR A 7 -37.47 -26.70 50.19
C THR A 7 -36.55 -27.21 49.07
N ASN A 8 -36.17 -26.32 48.15
CA ASN A 8 -35.11 -26.59 47.18
C ASN A 8 -33.77 -26.15 47.76
N HIS A 9 -32.86 -27.12 47.95
CA HIS A 9 -31.47 -26.88 48.30
C HIS A 9 -30.69 -26.42 47.07
N ILE A 10 -30.10 -25.23 47.16
CA ILE A 10 -29.12 -24.70 46.22
C ILE A 10 -27.77 -25.34 46.56
N GLY A 11 -27.23 -26.14 45.63
CA GLY A 11 -25.87 -26.69 45.72
C GLY A 11 -24.83 -25.64 45.30
N ALA A 12 -23.76 -25.54 46.08
CA ALA A 12 -22.61 -24.68 45.80
C ALA A 12 -21.78 -25.21 44.60
N PRO A 13 -21.11 -24.33 43.82
CA PRO A 13 -20.24 -24.75 42.72
C PRO A 13 -18.91 -25.33 43.23
N PRO A 14 -18.27 -26.26 42.49
CA PRO A 14 -17.00 -26.87 42.87
C PRO A 14 -15.80 -25.93 42.64
N ASN A 15 -14.80 -26.07 43.51
CA ASN A 15 -13.57 -25.29 43.55
C ASN A 15 -12.62 -25.63 42.38
N PHE A 16 -11.99 -24.59 41.84
CA PHE A 16 -11.18 -24.55 40.60
C PHE A 16 -9.66 -24.77 40.84
N TRP A 17 -9.27 -25.59 41.82
CA TRP A 17 -7.86 -25.84 42.10
C TRP A 17 -7.60 -27.31 42.40
N ASP A 18 -7.45 -28.10 41.33
CA ASP A 18 -6.79 -29.40 41.39
C ASP A 18 -5.67 -29.45 40.34
N GLU A 19 -4.49 -29.84 40.81
CA GLU A 19 -3.21 -29.92 40.12
C GLU A 19 -3.23 -30.87 38.90
N PRO A 20 -2.51 -30.56 37.81
CA PRO A 20 -2.25 -31.54 36.77
C PRO A 20 -1.11 -32.48 37.17
N LYS A 21 -1.47 -33.76 37.30
CA LYS A 21 -0.55 -34.90 37.39
C LYS A 21 0.35 -34.97 36.15
N GLU A 22 1.63 -35.15 36.41
CA GLU A 22 2.68 -35.43 35.43
C GLU A 22 2.32 -36.63 34.54
N LEU A 23 2.33 -36.41 33.22
CA LEU A 23 2.35 -37.46 32.23
C LEU A 23 3.38 -37.12 31.15
N GLY A 24 4.43 -37.95 31.10
CA GLY A 24 5.02 -38.42 29.84
C GLY A 24 5.95 -37.46 29.11
N GLY A 25 7.19 -37.35 29.59
CA GLY A 25 8.29 -36.76 28.82
C GLY A 25 8.57 -37.55 27.54
N THR A 26 8.42 -36.88 26.40
CA THR A 26 8.95 -37.34 25.11
C THR A 26 10.17 -36.51 24.78
N ARG A 27 11.36 -37.12 24.88
CA ARG A 27 12.64 -36.55 24.44
C ARG A 27 12.64 -36.47 22.92
N MET A 28 12.64 -35.25 22.37
CA MET A 28 13.01 -35.01 20.98
C MET A 28 14.53 -34.77 20.91
N ALA A 29 15.19 -35.61 20.13
CA ALA A 29 16.62 -35.61 19.91
C ALA A 29 17.05 -34.35 19.13
N HIS A 30 18.04 -33.65 19.68
CA HIS A 30 18.80 -32.61 19.00
C HIS A 30 19.71 -33.27 17.96
N ASN A 31 19.28 -33.29 16.70
CA ASN A 31 20.18 -33.60 15.58
C ASN A 31 20.70 -32.28 15.01
N GLY A 32 21.91 -31.92 15.42
CA GLY A 32 22.69 -30.87 14.78
C GLY A 32 23.15 -31.34 13.40
N HIS A 33 22.85 -30.56 12.36
CA HIS A 33 23.51 -30.70 11.06
C HIS A 33 24.72 -29.75 10.99
N PRO A 34 25.82 -30.20 10.36
CA PRO A 34 27.09 -29.49 10.38
C PRO A 34 27.10 -28.29 9.42
N ALA A 35 27.89 -27.29 9.82
CA ALA A 35 28.28 -26.16 8.99
C ALA A 35 28.84 -26.64 7.64
N SER A 36 28.27 -26.16 6.54
CA SER A 36 28.85 -26.33 5.21
C SER A 36 29.67 -25.10 4.84
N GLU A 37 30.82 -25.42 4.24
CA GLU A 37 31.95 -24.57 3.96
C GLU A 37 31.64 -23.47 2.95
N GLN A 38 32.27 -22.32 3.18
CA GLN A 38 32.40 -21.24 2.22
C GLN A 38 33.23 -21.71 1.02
N ASN A 39 32.61 -21.82 -0.16
CA ASN A 39 33.32 -21.80 -1.42
C ASN A 39 33.05 -20.47 -2.13
N THR A 40 34.07 -19.62 -2.16
CA THR A 40 34.15 -18.41 -2.98
C THR A 40 34.46 -18.82 -4.42
N ALA A 41 33.46 -18.82 -5.29
CA ALA A 41 33.65 -18.84 -6.73
C ALA A 41 33.09 -17.54 -7.32
N THR A 42 33.98 -16.60 -7.61
CA THR A 42 33.69 -15.35 -8.30
C THR A 42 33.38 -15.68 -9.77
N MET A 43 32.11 -15.88 -10.12
CA MET A 43 31.67 -15.93 -11.51
C MET A 43 31.37 -14.51 -12.01
N SER A 44 32.27 -14.01 -12.85
CA SER A 44 32.07 -12.81 -13.67
C SER A 44 31.02 -13.11 -14.75
N LEU A 45 29.86 -12.47 -14.67
CA LEU A 45 28.84 -12.45 -15.71
C LEU A 45 28.97 -11.14 -16.50
N GLN A 46 29.76 -11.15 -17.57
CA GLN A 46 29.55 -10.22 -18.68
C GLN A 46 28.85 -10.97 -19.84
N PRO A 47 27.68 -10.50 -20.31
CA PRO A 47 27.06 -11.07 -21.51
C PRO A 47 27.89 -10.70 -22.76
N PRO A 48 28.18 -11.65 -23.66
CA PRO A 48 29.20 -11.49 -24.71
C PRO A 48 28.78 -10.65 -25.95
N TRP A 49 27.78 -9.77 -25.87
CA TRP A 49 27.26 -9.12 -27.09
C TRP A 49 26.91 -7.62 -26.99
N LEU A 50 27.21 -6.95 -25.88
CA LEU A 50 27.07 -5.49 -25.80
C LEU A 50 28.42 -4.80 -26.00
N SER A 51 28.80 -4.60 -27.26
CA SER A 51 29.92 -3.71 -27.56
C SER A 51 29.50 -2.25 -27.29
N ALA A 52 30.35 -1.49 -26.61
CA ALA A 52 30.14 -0.08 -26.23
C ALA A 52 29.83 0.87 -27.43
N ARG A 53 29.92 0.37 -28.67
CA ARG A 53 29.59 1.10 -29.90
C ARG A 53 28.10 1.05 -30.26
N ALA A 54 27.31 0.13 -29.69
CA ALA A 54 25.87 0.03 -29.96
C ALA A 54 25.00 0.93 -29.05
N LEU A 55 25.56 1.47 -27.96
CA LEU A 55 24.84 2.28 -26.98
C LEU A 55 24.63 3.75 -27.42
N TRP A 56 25.55 4.28 -28.23
CA TRP A 56 25.52 5.66 -28.71
C TRP A 56 24.36 6.00 -29.67
N PRO A 57 24.00 5.16 -30.66
CA PRO A 57 22.86 5.49 -31.54
C PRO A 57 21.51 5.47 -30.82
N VAL A 58 21.33 4.64 -29.79
CA VAL A 58 20.08 4.57 -29.01
C VAL A 58 19.90 5.84 -28.15
N LEU A 59 20.97 6.30 -27.50
CA LEU A 59 20.95 7.55 -26.73
C LEU A 59 20.77 8.79 -27.63
N ALA A 60 21.35 8.78 -28.84
CA ALA A 60 21.17 9.86 -29.81
C ALA A 60 19.73 9.92 -30.34
N ALA A 61 19.07 8.77 -30.56
CA ALA A 61 17.68 8.71 -30.97
C ALA A 61 16.72 9.21 -29.87
N ALA A 62 16.98 8.84 -28.61
CA ALA A 62 16.20 9.32 -27.46
C ALA A 62 16.32 10.84 -27.28
N ALA A 63 17.53 11.40 -27.42
CA ALA A 63 17.74 12.86 -27.33
C ALA A 63 17.06 13.63 -28.47
N LEU A 64 17.06 13.07 -29.70
CA LEU A 64 16.38 13.67 -30.85
C LEU A 64 14.86 13.67 -30.67
N PHE A 65 14.30 12.61 -30.09
CA PHE A 65 12.86 12.49 -29.84
C PHE A 65 12.39 13.50 -28.79
N THR A 66 13.16 13.71 -27.72
CA THR A 66 12.86 14.74 -26.70
C THR A 66 12.89 16.13 -27.33
N LEU A 67 13.87 16.44 -28.19
CA LEU A 67 13.98 17.75 -28.84
C LEU A 67 12.79 18.07 -29.76
N VAL A 68 12.26 17.08 -30.48
CA VAL A 68 11.09 17.24 -31.35
C VAL A 68 9.81 17.50 -30.54
N ILE A 69 9.65 16.85 -29.38
CA ILE A 69 8.50 17.07 -28.49
C ILE A 69 8.55 18.47 -27.85
N THR A 70 9.73 18.95 -27.45
CA THR A 70 9.85 20.29 -26.86
C THR A 70 9.66 21.40 -27.90
N ALA A 71 10.09 21.19 -29.15
CA ALA A 71 9.91 22.15 -30.24
C ALA A 71 8.46 22.21 -30.78
N GLY A 72 7.72 21.10 -30.73
CA GLY A 72 6.31 21.03 -31.17
C GLY A 72 5.33 21.81 -30.30
N ASN A 73 5.70 22.17 -29.07
CA ASN A 73 4.85 22.91 -28.13
C ASN A 73 4.95 24.44 -28.25
N PHE A 74 5.77 24.97 -29.17
CA PHE A 74 5.82 26.39 -29.50
C PHE A 74 5.10 26.68 -30.82
N VAL A 75 3.78 26.48 -30.84
CA VAL A 75 2.91 27.11 -31.84
C VAL A 75 2.14 28.24 -31.15
N PRO A 76 2.51 29.51 -31.35
CA PRO A 76 1.70 30.60 -30.83
C PRO A 76 0.34 30.59 -31.55
N ALA A 77 -0.73 30.58 -30.77
CA ALA A 77 -2.10 30.65 -31.27
C ALA A 77 -2.27 31.88 -32.18
N ARG A 78 -2.62 31.63 -33.45
CA ARG A 78 -3.07 32.66 -34.40
C ARG A 78 -4.38 33.24 -33.90
N GLY A 79 -4.37 34.52 -33.55
CA GLY A 79 -5.55 35.27 -33.14
C GLY A 79 -6.63 35.34 -34.23
N ALA A 80 -7.89 35.27 -33.79
CA ALA A 80 -9.04 35.67 -34.57
C ALA A 80 -9.37 37.15 -34.29
N PRO A 81 -9.99 37.88 -35.25
CA PRO A 81 -10.01 39.34 -35.26
C PRO A 81 -11.15 39.94 -34.42
N GLU A 82 -10.88 41.03 -33.72
CA GLU A 82 -11.89 41.98 -33.26
C GLU A 82 -12.08 43.12 -34.28
N PRO A 83 -13.31 43.64 -34.45
CA PRO A 83 -13.57 44.82 -35.24
C PRO A 83 -13.35 46.11 -34.45
N ALA A 84 -12.75 47.09 -35.12
CA ALA A 84 -12.48 48.44 -34.65
C ALA A 84 -13.75 49.27 -34.38
N MET A 85 -13.69 50.14 -33.36
CA MET A 85 -13.90 51.60 -33.49
C MET A 85 -13.73 52.32 -32.15
N GLY A 86 -13.04 53.47 -32.15
CA GLY A 86 -13.39 54.58 -31.24
C GLY A 86 -12.31 55.16 -30.32
N SER A 87 -11.26 55.75 -30.89
CA SER A 87 -10.69 57.08 -30.52
C SER A 87 -11.07 57.71 -29.16
N LYS A 88 -10.08 58.02 -28.29
CA LYS A 88 -9.59 59.40 -28.07
C LYS A 88 -8.41 59.49 -27.06
N ALA A 89 -7.46 60.35 -27.47
CA ALA A 89 -6.30 60.91 -26.79
C ALA A 89 -6.37 61.25 -25.28
N ALA A 90 -5.23 61.15 -24.58
CA ALA A 90 -4.48 62.32 -24.05
C ALA A 90 -3.14 61.94 -23.36
N THR A 91 -2.04 62.41 -23.97
CA THR A 91 -0.84 63.06 -23.39
C THR A 91 -0.44 62.92 -21.90
N GLY A 92 0.87 62.70 -21.66
CA GLY A 92 1.61 63.52 -20.69
C GLY A 92 2.83 62.93 -19.95
N VAL A 93 4.04 63.24 -20.45
CA VAL A 93 5.28 63.67 -19.74
C VAL A 93 5.94 62.78 -18.64
N ALA A 94 7.06 62.16 -19.02
CA ALA A 94 8.48 62.30 -18.55
C ALA A 94 8.89 62.22 -17.04
N PRO A 95 10.18 61.89 -16.76
CA PRO A 95 10.61 60.95 -15.71
C PRO A 95 11.30 61.60 -14.50
N VAL A 96 11.25 60.97 -13.31
CA VAL A 96 12.16 61.31 -12.19
C VAL A 96 12.41 60.13 -11.23
N ALA A 97 13.70 59.98 -10.87
CA ALA A 97 14.33 59.40 -9.68
C ALA A 97 14.29 57.90 -9.39
N LEU A 98 15.50 57.31 -9.48
CA LEU A 98 16.00 56.28 -8.57
C LEU A 98 16.05 56.86 -7.15
N ASP A 99 15.47 56.15 -6.18
CA ASP A 99 15.92 56.19 -4.80
C ASP A 99 15.71 54.82 -4.16
N GLU A 100 16.75 54.35 -3.47
CA GLU A 100 16.76 53.15 -2.65
C GLU A 100 15.91 53.37 -1.38
N ALA A 101 15.01 52.43 -1.05
CA ALA A 101 14.83 51.94 0.32
C ALA A 101 13.77 50.82 0.43
N LYS A 102 14.16 49.78 1.18
CA LYS A 102 13.36 48.92 2.07
C LYS A 102 12.32 47.94 1.48
N GLU A 103 12.55 46.65 1.79
CA GLU A 103 11.58 45.55 1.80
C GLU A 103 10.22 45.96 2.43
N PRO A 104 9.10 45.41 1.92
CA PRO A 104 8.59 44.15 2.47
C PRO A 104 7.91 43.19 1.46
N GLU A 105 7.69 41.97 1.95
CA GLU A 105 6.60 41.04 1.61
C GLU A 105 6.64 40.16 0.33
N ALA A 106 6.44 38.87 0.59
CA ALA A 106 5.64 37.90 -0.16
C ALA A 106 5.91 37.76 -1.67
N ALA A 107 6.68 36.72 -2.01
CA ALA A 107 6.53 36.04 -3.29
C ALA A 107 6.17 34.56 -3.05
N VAL A 108 4.86 34.33 -3.11
CA VAL A 108 4.24 33.04 -3.41
C VAL A 108 4.90 32.48 -4.66
N ALA A 109 5.72 31.45 -4.52
CA ALA A 109 6.10 30.60 -5.64
C ALA A 109 4.88 29.74 -5.98
N GLY A 110 4.21 30.11 -7.07
CA GLY A 110 3.02 29.45 -7.58
C GLY A 110 3.25 27.95 -7.77
N ALA A 111 2.36 27.17 -7.17
CA ALA A 111 2.18 25.77 -7.48
C ALA A 111 1.87 25.64 -8.98
N ALA A 112 2.76 24.97 -9.70
CA ALA A 112 2.45 24.47 -11.03
C ALA A 112 1.33 23.42 -10.92
N PRO A 113 0.35 23.39 -11.83
CA PRO A 113 -0.72 22.41 -11.80
C PRO A 113 -0.21 21.02 -12.19
N GLY A 114 -0.40 20.06 -11.27
CA GLY A 114 -0.72 18.67 -11.58
C GLY A 114 0.31 17.87 -12.39
N GLN A 115 1.46 17.55 -11.80
CA GLN A 115 2.02 16.22 -12.04
C GLN A 115 1.26 15.26 -11.14
N ALA A 116 0.53 14.31 -11.75
CA ALA A 116 -0.03 13.19 -11.02
C ALA A 116 1.10 12.53 -10.24
N ALA A 117 0.99 12.53 -8.91
CA ALA A 117 1.86 11.76 -8.05
C ALA A 117 1.79 10.32 -8.57
N VAL A 118 2.90 9.85 -9.13
CA VAL A 118 3.10 8.43 -9.41
C VAL A 118 2.96 7.76 -8.06
N ALA A 119 2.13 6.72 -7.95
CA ALA A 119 2.17 5.84 -6.80
C ALA A 119 3.61 5.33 -6.72
N THR A 120 4.44 5.96 -5.88
CA THR A 120 5.76 5.45 -5.57
C THR A 120 5.50 4.29 -4.64
N SER A 121 5.04 3.19 -5.24
CA SER A 121 5.07 1.87 -4.67
C SER A 121 6.47 1.72 -4.07
N SER A 122 6.45 1.33 -2.80
CA SER A 122 7.55 0.79 -2.03
C SER A 122 8.76 0.54 -2.91
N THR A 123 9.87 1.26 -2.68
CA THR A 123 11.19 0.78 -3.10
C THR A 123 11.19 -0.72 -2.88
N SER A 124 11.45 -1.50 -3.93
CA SER A 124 11.39 -2.96 -3.97
C SER A 124 12.30 -3.58 -2.89
N ILE A 125 11.89 -3.45 -1.63
CA ILE A 125 12.26 -4.34 -0.56
C ILE A 125 11.44 -5.54 -0.93
N VAL A 126 12.05 -6.46 -1.69
CA VAL A 126 11.53 -7.82 -1.87
C VAL A 126 11.19 -8.29 -0.47
N PRO A 127 9.91 -8.33 -0.05
CA PRO A 127 9.57 -8.79 1.27
C PRO A 127 9.71 -10.29 1.14
N ASN A 128 10.91 -10.83 1.31
CA ASN A 128 11.26 -12.25 1.37
C ASN A 128 10.42 -13.13 2.34
N ILE A 129 9.18 -12.81 2.70
CA ILE A 129 8.74 -13.02 4.09
C ILE A 129 7.24 -13.35 4.24
N ALA A 130 6.87 -14.64 4.17
CA ALA A 130 5.56 -15.09 4.66
C ALA A 130 5.48 -14.61 6.11
N ALA A 131 4.32 -14.28 6.63
CA ALA A 131 4.30 -13.70 7.96
C ALA A 131 4.70 -14.71 9.09
N SER A 132 4.84 -16.01 8.77
CA SER A 132 5.58 -16.98 9.61
C SER A 132 7.11 -16.97 9.44
N SER A 133 7.65 -16.05 8.64
CA SER A 133 9.06 -15.96 8.24
C SER A 133 9.62 -14.54 8.33
N TRP A 134 8.97 -13.62 9.07
CA TRP A 134 9.52 -12.31 9.42
C TRP A 134 11.00 -12.45 9.76
N PRO A 135 11.88 -11.69 9.08
CA PRO A 135 13.30 -12.02 8.97
C PRO A 135 14.03 -11.81 10.30
N MET A 136 13.31 -11.28 11.29
CA MET A 136 13.79 -10.80 12.55
C MET A 136 12.78 -11.22 13.62
N ALA A 137 13.30 -11.49 14.82
CA ALA A 137 12.46 -11.55 16.01
C ALA A 137 11.60 -10.28 16.09
N PRO A 138 10.37 -10.35 16.63
CA PRO A 138 9.52 -9.18 16.80
C PRO A 138 10.31 -8.03 17.43
N VAL A 139 10.46 -6.94 16.69
CA VAL A 139 11.00 -5.70 17.21
C VAL A 139 9.83 -4.90 17.74
N PHE A 140 9.97 -4.45 18.98
CA PHE A 140 8.95 -3.65 19.65
C PHE A 140 9.44 -2.23 19.80
N VAL A 141 8.65 -1.30 19.28
CA VAL A 141 8.97 0.12 19.34
C VAL A 141 7.82 0.85 20.02
N SER A 142 8.15 1.51 21.14
CA SER A 142 7.21 2.40 21.81
C SER A 142 6.77 3.53 20.87
N PRO A 143 5.52 4.00 21.00
CA PRO A 143 5.07 5.14 20.22
C PRO A 143 6.00 6.35 20.36
N ALA A 144 6.47 6.86 19.23
CA ALA A 144 7.13 8.15 19.21
C ALA A 144 6.10 9.24 19.56
N PRO A 145 6.52 10.36 20.19
CA PRO A 145 5.62 11.49 20.42
C PRO A 145 4.98 11.96 19.12
N ALA A 146 3.64 11.98 19.09
CA ALA A 146 2.86 12.47 17.97
C ALA A 146 2.40 13.91 18.23
N PRO A 147 2.23 14.73 17.18
CA PRO A 147 1.54 16.01 17.28
C PRO A 147 0.15 15.85 17.89
N ALA A 148 -0.33 16.87 18.61
CA ALA A 148 -1.69 16.86 19.13
C ALA A 148 -2.70 16.79 17.98
N VAL A 149 -3.72 15.94 18.16
CA VAL A 149 -4.79 15.74 17.19
C VAL A 149 -5.67 16.99 17.16
N SER A 150 -5.87 17.55 15.97
CA SER A 150 -6.79 18.67 15.76
C SER A 150 -8.25 18.21 15.80
N ALA A 151 -9.18 19.10 16.17
CA ALA A 151 -10.60 18.79 16.18
C ALA A 151 -11.12 18.36 14.80
N ALA A 152 -10.67 19.03 13.74
CA ALA A 152 -11.04 18.69 12.36
C ALA A 152 -10.57 17.29 11.95
N ALA A 153 -9.36 16.89 12.35
CA ALA A 153 -8.86 15.53 12.13
C ALA A 153 -9.72 14.48 12.85
N ALA A 154 -10.10 14.75 14.10
CA ALA A 154 -10.99 13.89 14.88
C ALA A 154 -12.39 13.76 14.23
N ASP A 155 -12.96 14.87 13.75
CA ASP A 155 -14.25 14.89 13.06
C ASP A 155 -14.20 14.10 11.75
N LEU A 156 -13.12 14.22 10.96
CA LEU A 156 -12.93 13.44 9.73
C LEU A 156 -12.81 11.93 10.02
N ALA A 157 -12.02 11.54 11.03
CA ALA A 157 -11.89 10.15 11.45
C ALA A 157 -13.24 9.56 11.92
N ALA A 158 -14.00 10.32 12.72
CA ALA A 158 -15.33 9.93 13.14
C ALA A 158 -16.30 9.79 11.94
N GLY A 159 -16.23 10.73 11.00
CA GLY A 159 -17.00 10.67 9.76
C GLY A 159 -16.66 9.45 8.89
N ALA A 160 -15.38 9.07 8.80
CA ALA A 160 -14.94 7.86 8.10
C ALA A 160 -15.52 6.60 8.75
N SER A 161 -15.48 6.51 10.08
CA SER A 161 -16.08 5.42 10.84
C SER A 161 -17.59 5.34 10.62
N GLN A 162 -18.30 6.47 10.69
CA GLN A 162 -19.75 6.50 10.49
C GLN A 162 -20.15 6.14 9.04
N ARG A 163 -19.43 6.64 8.04
CA ARG A 163 -19.77 6.48 6.63
C ARG A 163 -19.38 5.12 6.08
N PHE A 164 -18.22 4.59 6.50
CA PHE A 164 -17.64 3.39 5.90
C PHE A 164 -17.44 2.24 6.89
N GLY A 165 -17.49 2.46 8.20
CA GLY A 165 -17.10 1.44 9.19
C GLY A 165 -15.58 1.27 9.34
N LEU A 166 -14.80 2.21 8.80
CA LEU A 166 -13.33 2.24 8.88
C LEU A 166 -12.86 2.91 10.18
N LYS A 167 -11.99 2.28 10.96
CA LYS A 167 -11.34 2.93 12.11
C LYS A 167 -10.08 3.66 11.64
N VAL A 168 -10.03 4.98 11.83
CA VAL A 168 -8.79 5.76 11.72
C VAL A 168 -8.29 5.98 13.15
N ASP A 169 -7.18 5.36 13.52
CA ASP A 169 -6.64 5.51 14.87
C ASP A 169 -5.85 6.81 14.98
N LEU A 170 -6.16 7.62 15.99
CA LEU A 170 -5.52 8.90 16.23
C LEU A 170 -4.56 8.85 17.43
N ASP A 171 -4.67 7.84 18.29
CA ASP A 171 -3.91 7.79 19.54
C ASP A 171 -2.45 7.41 19.26
N GLY A 172 -1.52 8.29 19.65
CA GLY A 172 -0.09 8.10 19.41
C GLY A 172 0.32 7.99 17.94
N GLN A 173 -0.54 8.39 16.98
CA GLN A 173 -0.26 8.33 15.53
C GLN A 173 0.18 9.69 14.98
N ASP A 174 1.15 9.69 14.07
CA ASP A 174 1.61 10.87 13.34
C ASP A 174 0.79 11.05 12.06
N TRP A 175 -0.30 11.80 12.15
CA TRP A 175 -1.11 12.18 10.99
C TRP A 175 -0.63 13.45 10.29
N GLY A 176 0.45 14.08 10.74
CA GLY A 176 0.94 15.36 10.21
C GLY A 176 1.22 16.38 11.31
N ARG A 177 2.09 17.34 11.00
CA ARG A 177 2.63 18.27 12.02
C ARG A 177 1.65 19.36 12.45
N ASP A 178 0.63 19.62 11.65
CA ASP A 178 -0.37 20.63 11.86
C ASP A 178 -1.75 20.16 11.36
N GLN A 179 -2.78 20.95 11.67
CA GLN A 179 -4.16 20.65 11.30
C GLN A 179 -4.34 20.41 9.79
N GLN A 180 -3.70 21.21 8.94
CA GLN A 180 -3.86 21.10 7.49
C GLN A 180 -3.28 19.79 6.96
N GLU A 181 -2.11 19.38 7.46
CA GLU A 181 -1.53 18.09 7.11
C GLU A 181 -2.36 16.92 7.62
N GLN A 182 -2.89 17.00 8.84
CA GLN A 182 -3.76 15.97 9.41
C GLN A 182 -5.05 15.79 8.60
N GLU A 183 -5.74 16.88 8.26
CA GLU A 183 -6.94 16.84 7.42
C GLU A 183 -6.64 16.25 6.04
N ARG A 184 -5.52 16.64 5.42
CA ARG A 184 -5.11 16.12 4.11
C ARG A 184 -4.85 14.61 4.16
N ASN A 185 -4.12 14.14 5.18
CA ASN A 185 -3.72 12.74 5.27
C ASN A 185 -4.91 11.83 5.61
N ILE A 186 -5.78 12.23 6.54
CA ILE A 186 -7.05 11.52 6.81
C ILE A 186 -7.99 11.60 5.60
N GLY A 187 -8.04 12.76 4.93
CA GLY A 187 -8.79 12.95 3.69
C GLY A 187 -8.33 12.03 2.56
N ALA A 188 -7.04 11.70 2.48
CA ALA A 188 -6.51 10.73 1.53
C ALA A 188 -7.02 9.31 1.83
N VAL A 189 -7.13 8.92 3.10
CA VAL A 189 -7.73 7.64 3.52
C VAL A 189 -9.20 7.58 3.11
N ILE A 190 -9.96 8.64 3.37
CA ILE A 190 -11.36 8.76 2.96
C ILE A 190 -11.50 8.68 1.44
N SER A 191 -10.64 9.38 0.70
CA SER A 191 -10.65 9.37 -0.76
C SER A 191 -10.33 8.00 -1.34
N ALA A 192 -9.40 7.26 -0.72
CA ALA A 192 -9.05 5.90 -1.13
C ALA A 192 -10.25 4.94 -0.98
N ILE A 193 -10.87 4.90 0.21
CA ILE A 193 -12.01 3.98 0.44
C ILE A 193 -13.24 4.37 -0.37
N ASP A 194 -13.49 5.66 -0.61
CA ASP A 194 -14.62 6.14 -1.41
C ASP A 194 -14.45 5.84 -2.91
N ALA A 195 -13.20 5.73 -3.39
CA ALA A 195 -12.92 5.33 -4.76
C ALA A 195 -13.14 3.83 -5.02
N LEU A 196 -13.06 2.99 -3.97
CA LEU A 196 -13.25 1.55 -4.09
C LEU A 196 -14.73 1.18 -4.28
N PRO A 197 -15.03 0.14 -5.08
CA PRO A 197 -16.38 -0.34 -5.25
C PRO A 197 -16.93 -0.86 -3.92
N ARG A 198 -18.25 -0.76 -3.71
CA ARG A 198 -18.90 -1.17 -2.45
C ARG A 198 -18.60 -2.62 -2.08
N THR A 199 -18.48 -3.50 -3.06
CA THR A 199 -18.13 -4.92 -2.84
C THR A 199 -16.79 -5.05 -2.12
N VAL A 200 -15.79 -4.25 -2.51
CA VAL A 200 -14.46 -4.25 -1.87
C VAL A 200 -14.53 -3.56 -0.52
N SER A 201 -15.05 -2.32 -0.46
CA SER A 201 -15.05 -1.54 0.79
C SER A 201 -15.88 -2.20 1.90
N SER A 202 -17.03 -2.79 1.59
CA SER A 202 -17.83 -3.54 2.59
C SER A 202 -17.14 -4.81 3.08
N SER A 203 -16.36 -5.48 2.22
CA SER A 203 -15.66 -6.71 2.59
C SER A 203 -14.51 -6.44 3.57
N ILE A 204 -13.77 -5.33 3.40
CA ILE A 204 -12.63 -5.01 4.25
C ILE A 204 -13.04 -4.47 5.62
N VAL A 205 -14.15 -3.72 5.70
CA VAL A 205 -14.64 -3.11 6.96
C VAL A 205 -15.46 -4.09 7.82
N ALA A 206 -16.04 -5.12 7.22
CA ALA A 206 -16.80 -6.16 7.92
C ALA A 206 -16.10 -7.53 7.89
N GLY A 207 -14.78 -7.54 7.73
CA GLY A 207 -13.99 -8.77 7.60
C GLY A 207 -14.05 -9.65 8.86
N PRO A 208 -13.80 -10.97 8.72
CA PRO A 208 -13.75 -11.90 9.84
C PRO A 208 -12.66 -11.56 10.86
N ASN A 209 -11.64 -10.80 10.44
CA ASN A 209 -10.54 -10.31 11.26
C ASN A 209 -10.88 -9.02 12.04
N GLY A 210 -12.14 -8.59 12.03
CA GLY A 210 -12.61 -7.35 12.66
C GLY A 210 -12.62 -6.17 11.71
N ALA A 211 -13.02 -5.00 12.21
CA ALA A 211 -13.02 -3.76 11.43
C ALA A 211 -11.59 -3.36 11.06
N ILE A 212 -11.38 -2.95 9.80
CA ILE A 212 -10.08 -2.47 9.36
C ILE A 212 -9.70 -1.19 10.14
N THR A 213 -8.48 -1.19 10.67
CA THR A 213 -7.89 -0.05 11.39
C THR A 213 -6.76 0.54 10.56
N VAL A 214 -6.75 1.86 10.38
CA VAL A 214 -5.70 2.58 9.67
C VAL A 214 -4.88 3.36 10.68
N LEU A 215 -3.57 3.12 10.65
CA LEU A 215 -2.56 3.76 11.48
C LEU A 215 -1.68 4.64 10.60
N SER A 216 -1.12 5.71 11.16
CA SER A 216 -0.14 6.55 10.46
C SER A 216 1.04 6.81 11.40
N ASN A 217 2.21 6.27 11.07
CA ASN A 217 3.42 6.49 11.85
C ASN A 217 4.69 6.27 11.01
N ARG A 218 5.77 6.95 11.38
CA ARG A 218 7.06 6.87 10.66
C ARG A 218 7.88 5.62 10.97
N GLN A 219 7.44 4.86 11.96
CA GLN A 219 8.15 3.66 12.41
C GLN A 219 7.65 2.40 11.71
N GLY A 220 6.49 2.45 11.05
CA GLY A 220 5.81 1.26 10.53
C GLY A 220 5.50 0.23 11.60
N ARG A 221 5.00 0.70 12.74
CA ARG A 221 4.53 -0.17 13.82
C ARG A 221 3.02 -0.41 13.73
N THR A 222 2.59 -1.59 14.14
CA THR A 222 1.18 -1.91 14.43
C THR A 222 0.70 -1.19 15.69
N GLU A 223 -0.61 -1.30 15.98
CA GLU A 223 -1.24 -0.71 17.19
C GLU A 223 -0.53 -1.19 18.47
N ASN A 224 -0.03 -2.43 18.48
CA ASN A 224 0.62 -3.03 19.64
C ASN A 224 2.15 -2.90 19.63
N GLY A 225 2.68 -2.07 18.73
CA GLY A 225 4.09 -1.71 18.67
C GLY A 225 5.00 -2.71 17.96
N TRP A 226 4.43 -3.73 17.30
CA TRP A 226 5.21 -4.66 16.48
C TRP A 226 5.66 -3.98 15.19
N GLN A 227 6.96 -4.09 14.88
CA GLN A 227 7.61 -3.42 13.76
C GLN A 227 8.28 -4.45 12.82
N PRO A 228 7.56 -5.04 11.86
CA PRO A 228 8.08 -6.13 11.02
C PRO A 228 9.25 -5.72 10.12
N TYR A 229 9.30 -4.45 9.72
CA TYR A 229 10.26 -3.93 8.73
C TYR A 229 11.35 -3.03 9.32
N GLY A 230 11.40 -2.87 10.66
CA GLY A 230 12.34 -1.94 11.30
C GLY A 230 12.16 -0.49 10.85
N ASP A 231 13.23 0.29 10.88
CA ASP A 231 13.22 1.75 10.65
C ASP A 231 12.99 2.19 9.20
N LEU A 232 12.91 1.24 8.26
CA LEU A 232 12.70 1.51 6.83
C LEU A 232 11.32 1.02 6.36
N ALA A 233 10.34 1.05 7.25
CA ALA A 233 9.06 0.43 6.98
C ALA A 233 8.31 1.13 5.83
N PRO A 234 7.88 0.39 4.80
CA PRO A 234 6.97 0.90 3.79
C PRO A 234 5.56 1.08 4.37
N ASN A 235 4.61 1.55 3.55
CA ASN A 235 3.20 1.30 3.84
C ASN A 235 2.94 -0.20 3.70
N PHE A 236 2.09 -0.76 4.56
CA PHE A 236 1.72 -2.17 4.45
C PHE A 236 0.39 -2.47 5.13
N TYR A 237 -0.30 -3.48 4.62
CA TYR A 237 -1.37 -4.18 5.29
C TYR A 237 -0.84 -5.38 6.09
N THR A 238 -1.45 -5.66 7.25
CA THR A 238 -1.24 -6.91 8.00
C THR A 238 -2.54 -7.48 8.54
N ASN A 239 -2.70 -8.81 8.46
CA ASN A 239 -3.77 -9.56 9.11
C ASN A 239 -3.32 -10.26 10.42
N SER A 240 -2.09 -9.99 10.85
CA SER A 240 -1.51 -10.48 12.10
C SER A 240 -0.76 -9.38 12.85
N ASP A 241 -0.67 -9.52 14.17
CA ASP A 241 0.18 -8.69 15.02
C ASP A 241 0.93 -9.60 16.00
N ARG A 242 2.26 -9.46 16.04
CA ARG A 242 3.16 -10.21 16.93
C ARG A 242 3.68 -9.38 18.09
N GLY A 243 2.84 -8.46 18.58
CA GLY A 243 3.05 -7.57 19.71
C GLY A 243 3.52 -8.27 20.99
N PRO A 244 3.90 -7.51 22.04
CA PRO A 244 4.41 -8.09 23.29
C PRO A 244 3.45 -9.06 24.00
N ALA A 245 2.16 -8.97 23.70
CA ALA A 245 1.12 -9.87 24.22
C ALA A 245 1.05 -11.23 23.49
N GLY A 246 1.92 -11.46 22.50
CA GLY A 246 1.89 -12.64 21.64
C GLY A 246 1.18 -12.38 20.31
N GLU A 247 1.17 -13.42 19.47
CA GLU A 247 0.56 -13.38 18.15
C GLU A 247 -0.96 -13.35 18.24
N LYS A 248 -1.58 -12.41 17.51
CA LYS A 248 -3.03 -12.29 17.37
C LYS A 248 -3.41 -11.92 15.94
N THR A 249 -4.67 -12.19 15.61
CA THR A 249 -5.29 -11.63 14.41
C THR A 249 -5.31 -10.10 14.50
N ALA A 250 -4.96 -9.47 13.39
CA ALA A 250 -5.10 -8.03 13.18
C ALA A 250 -5.85 -7.78 11.88
N ASN A 251 -6.27 -6.53 11.67
CA ASN A 251 -6.77 -6.06 10.39
C ASN A 251 -6.34 -4.60 10.28
N GLU A 252 -5.06 -4.40 9.97
CA GLU A 252 -4.40 -3.10 10.10
C GLU A 252 -3.75 -2.67 8.78
N ILE A 253 -3.91 -1.40 8.42
CA ILE A 253 -3.12 -0.73 7.39
C ILE A 253 -2.22 0.27 8.12
N ILE A 254 -0.92 0.13 7.91
CA ILE A 254 0.09 0.99 8.52
C ILE A 254 0.63 1.91 7.42
N LEU A 255 0.47 3.21 7.62
CA LEU A 255 0.86 4.23 6.66
C LEU A 255 2.06 5.03 7.15
N LEU A 256 2.94 5.38 6.23
CA LEU A 256 3.86 6.50 6.38
C LEU A 256 3.07 7.80 6.31
N THR A 257 3.41 8.74 7.20
CA THR A 257 2.78 10.06 7.23
C THR A 257 2.87 10.75 5.86
N GLY A 258 1.72 11.08 5.29
CA GLY A 258 1.64 11.70 3.95
C GLY A 258 1.44 10.72 2.79
N ALA A 259 1.16 9.44 3.06
CA ALA A 259 0.75 8.49 2.03
C ALA A 259 -0.44 9.03 1.22
N ASP A 260 -0.37 8.88 -0.11
CA ASP A 260 -1.43 9.31 -1.01
C ASP A 260 -2.57 8.28 -1.12
N SER A 261 -3.70 8.69 -1.68
CA SER A 261 -4.87 7.82 -1.82
C SER A 261 -4.63 6.61 -2.71
N GLY A 262 -3.69 6.67 -3.65
CA GLY A 262 -3.33 5.54 -4.51
C GLY A 262 -2.62 4.45 -3.71
N THR A 263 -1.65 4.85 -2.91
CA THR A 263 -0.92 3.98 -1.99
C THR A 263 -1.84 3.39 -0.94
N ILE A 264 -2.74 4.19 -0.37
CA ILE A 264 -3.71 3.70 0.60
C ILE A 264 -4.70 2.70 -0.03
N ALA A 265 -5.17 2.98 -1.25
CA ALA A 265 -6.04 2.06 -1.98
C ALA A 265 -5.35 0.73 -2.31
N HIS A 266 -4.05 0.75 -2.56
CA HIS A 266 -3.23 -0.45 -2.74
C HIS A 266 -3.25 -1.32 -1.47
N GLU A 267 -2.97 -0.75 -0.30
CA GLU A 267 -3.03 -1.51 0.96
C GLU A 267 -4.46 -2.01 1.30
N MET A 268 -5.49 -1.24 0.95
CA MET A 268 -6.88 -1.70 1.08
C MET A 268 -7.21 -2.88 0.18
N LEU A 269 -6.58 -2.99 -1.00
CA LEU A 269 -6.76 -4.13 -1.88
C LEU A 269 -6.00 -5.36 -1.37
N HIS A 270 -4.85 -5.19 -0.72
CA HIS A 270 -4.26 -6.27 0.08
C HIS A 270 -5.24 -6.72 1.17
N ALA A 271 -5.80 -5.80 1.97
CA ALA A 271 -6.83 -6.17 2.96
C ALA A 271 -7.99 -6.97 2.35
N TYR A 272 -8.40 -6.62 1.13
CA TYR A 272 -9.41 -7.35 0.38
C TYR A 272 -8.93 -8.75 -0.03
N GLN A 273 -7.73 -8.90 -0.58
CA GLN A 273 -7.18 -10.20 -1.00
C GLN A 273 -7.08 -11.20 0.17
N PHE A 274 -6.73 -10.69 1.36
CA PHE A 274 -6.53 -11.49 2.56
C PHE A 274 -7.78 -11.59 3.46
N ARG A 275 -8.93 -11.06 3.02
CA ARG A 275 -10.18 -11.01 3.81
C ARG A 275 -10.69 -12.36 4.30
N GLN A 276 -10.30 -13.45 3.65
CA GLN A 276 -10.67 -14.83 4.00
C GLN A 276 -9.47 -15.68 4.43
N ALA A 277 -8.27 -15.09 4.45
CA ALA A 277 -7.08 -15.76 4.89
C ALA A 277 -6.96 -15.67 6.42
N GLU A 278 -6.61 -16.79 7.04
CA GLU A 278 -6.10 -16.81 8.40
C GLU A 278 -4.87 -15.88 8.53
N PRO A 279 -4.51 -15.45 9.75
CA PRO A 279 -3.25 -14.74 10.00
C PRO A 279 -2.09 -15.44 9.28
N ASP A 280 -1.33 -14.67 8.52
CA ASP A 280 -0.17 -15.13 7.74
C ASP A 280 -0.48 -16.10 6.59
N GLY A 281 -1.76 -16.31 6.26
CA GLY A 281 -2.28 -17.23 5.24
C GLY A 281 -2.06 -16.81 3.78
N TYR A 282 -0.84 -16.38 3.43
CA TYR A 282 -0.46 -15.86 2.11
C TYR A 282 -0.83 -16.78 0.95
N VAL A 283 -0.43 -18.04 1.04
CA VAL A 283 -0.69 -19.01 -0.03
C VAL A 283 -2.19 -19.26 -0.21
N ALA A 284 -2.98 -19.18 0.87
CA ALA A 284 -4.42 -19.33 0.78
C ALA A 284 -5.06 -18.22 -0.07
N ALA A 285 -4.57 -16.98 0.04
CA ALA A 285 -5.02 -15.86 -0.79
C ALA A 285 -4.71 -16.10 -2.28
N LEU A 286 -3.50 -16.59 -2.60
CA LEU A 286 -3.09 -16.93 -3.98
C LEU A 286 -3.93 -18.05 -4.60
N LEU A 287 -4.34 -19.03 -3.79
CA LEU A 287 -5.13 -20.17 -4.24
C LEU A 287 -6.63 -19.88 -4.35
N GLY A 288 -7.09 -18.72 -3.87
CA GLY A 288 -8.46 -18.26 -4.00
C GLY A 288 -8.90 -18.20 -5.47
N SER A 289 -10.16 -18.58 -5.74
CA SER A 289 -10.71 -18.62 -7.11
C SER A 289 -10.67 -17.26 -7.80
N GLU A 290 -10.89 -16.18 -7.06
CA GLU A 290 -10.78 -14.80 -7.53
C GLU A 290 -9.36 -14.47 -7.99
N MET A 291 -8.35 -14.79 -7.17
CA MET A 291 -6.95 -14.56 -7.52
C MET A 291 -6.51 -15.42 -8.70
N LYS A 292 -6.94 -16.68 -8.77
CA LYS A 292 -6.69 -17.54 -9.93
C LYS A 292 -7.31 -16.99 -11.22
N SER A 293 -8.53 -16.45 -11.14
CA SER A 293 -9.20 -15.79 -12.27
C SER A 293 -8.43 -14.53 -12.72
N PHE A 294 -8.00 -13.69 -11.77
CA PHE A 294 -7.16 -12.53 -12.07
C PHE A 294 -5.85 -12.93 -12.74
N MET A 295 -5.13 -13.91 -12.18
CA MET A 295 -3.87 -14.39 -12.73
C MET A 295 -4.04 -14.88 -14.18
N GLN A 296 -5.07 -15.71 -14.42
CA GLN A 296 -5.37 -16.22 -15.75
C GLN A 296 -5.68 -15.10 -16.76
N ALA A 297 -6.43 -14.08 -16.35
CA ALA A 297 -6.82 -12.97 -17.23
C ALA A 297 -5.66 -12.03 -17.57
N THR A 298 -4.66 -11.95 -16.68
CA THR A 298 -3.59 -10.94 -16.75
C THR A 298 -2.25 -11.51 -17.20
N GLY A 299 -2.15 -12.82 -17.36
CA GLY A 299 -0.96 -13.51 -17.87
C GLY A 299 -0.03 -14.01 -16.77
N TRP A 300 -0.48 -14.11 -15.52
CA TRP A 300 0.25 -14.85 -14.48
C TRP A 300 -0.05 -16.34 -14.58
N ARG A 301 1.01 -17.15 -14.52
CA ARG A 301 0.94 -18.62 -14.55
C ARG A 301 1.57 -19.21 -13.30
N GLN A 302 0.81 -20.03 -12.59
CA GLN A 302 1.32 -20.89 -11.52
C GLN A 302 2.18 -22.01 -12.14
N LEU A 303 3.40 -22.18 -11.64
CA LEU A 303 4.39 -23.14 -12.16
C LEU A 303 4.35 -24.50 -11.45
N VAL A 304 3.74 -24.54 -10.27
CA VAL A 304 3.64 -25.70 -9.38
C VAL A 304 2.19 -26.11 -9.17
N ARG A 305 1.95 -27.27 -8.58
CA ARG A 305 0.59 -27.70 -8.21
C ARG A 305 0.11 -26.99 -6.93
N ASP A 306 -1.20 -26.99 -6.69
CA ASP A 306 -1.78 -26.35 -5.50
C ASP A 306 -1.24 -26.94 -4.18
N ASP A 307 -1.03 -28.26 -4.13
CA ASP A 307 -0.47 -28.95 -2.96
C ASP A 307 1.00 -28.59 -2.71
N GLU A 308 1.78 -28.40 -3.78
CA GLU A 308 3.16 -27.94 -3.70
C GLU A 308 3.24 -26.48 -3.22
N LEU A 309 2.35 -25.62 -3.71
CA LEU A 309 2.27 -24.24 -3.25
C LEU A 309 1.84 -24.17 -1.78
N MET A 310 0.84 -24.94 -1.35
CA MET A 310 0.42 -25.05 0.06
C MET A 310 1.56 -25.54 0.95
N ALA A 311 2.34 -26.53 0.51
CA ALA A 311 3.49 -27.00 1.26
C ALA A 311 4.55 -25.90 1.47
N ALA A 312 4.58 -24.88 0.60
CA ALA A 312 5.47 -23.74 0.69
C ALA A 312 4.93 -22.58 1.55
N GLN A 313 3.78 -22.71 2.22
CA GLN A 313 3.14 -21.60 2.97
C GLN A 313 4.02 -20.96 4.05
N HIS A 314 5.04 -21.66 4.56
CA HIS A 314 5.99 -21.14 5.54
C HIS A 314 7.35 -20.74 4.93
N SER A 315 7.47 -20.75 3.61
CA SER A 315 8.68 -20.35 2.89
C SER A 315 8.79 -18.83 2.79
N SER A 316 9.97 -18.34 2.40
CA SER A 316 10.15 -16.94 2.02
C SER A 316 9.26 -16.57 0.82
N TRP A 317 8.84 -15.30 0.68
CA TRP A 317 8.14 -14.89 -0.55
C TRP A 317 9.00 -15.11 -1.77
N SER A 318 10.30 -14.83 -1.73
CA SER A 318 11.13 -15.10 -2.91
C SER A 318 11.16 -16.57 -3.32
N ALA A 319 10.85 -17.50 -2.41
CA ALA A 319 10.64 -18.89 -2.78
C ALA A 319 9.25 -19.11 -3.39
N ILE A 320 8.21 -18.47 -2.84
CA ILE A 320 6.83 -18.54 -3.35
C ILE A 320 6.68 -17.81 -4.70
N ASP A 321 7.28 -16.63 -4.88
CA ASP A 321 7.28 -15.84 -6.12
C ASP A 321 7.88 -16.62 -7.29
N LYS A 322 8.92 -17.42 -7.04
CA LYS A 322 9.51 -18.33 -8.04
C LYS A 322 8.58 -19.46 -8.47
N MET A 323 7.46 -19.65 -7.79
CA MET A 323 6.40 -20.58 -8.16
C MET A 323 5.38 -19.96 -9.15
N PHE A 324 5.58 -18.70 -9.53
CA PHE A 324 4.78 -18.00 -10.52
C PHE A 324 5.67 -17.45 -11.64
N ALA A 325 5.13 -17.38 -12.84
CA ALA A 325 5.73 -16.68 -13.97
C ALA A 325 4.73 -15.71 -14.55
N TYR A 326 5.20 -14.51 -14.89
CA TYR A 326 4.42 -13.56 -15.65
C TYR A 326 4.74 -13.69 -17.15
N GLU A 327 3.71 -13.99 -17.93
CA GLU A 327 3.74 -14.22 -19.38
C GLU A 327 2.84 -13.24 -20.14
N GLY A 328 2.38 -12.18 -19.46
CA GLY A 328 1.56 -11.12 -20.03
C GLY A 328 2.37 -10.10 -20.85
N ARG A 329 1.96 -8.83 -20.80
CA ARG A 329 2.63 -7.75 -21.54
C ARG A 329 4.06 -7.48 -21.06
N ASP A 330 4.85 -6.83 -21.90
CA ASP A 330 6.23 -6.46 -21.56
C ASP A 330 6.33 -5.71 -20.21
N PRO A 331 7.10 -6.24 -19.24
CA PRO A 331 7.34 -5.61 -17.94
C PRO A 331 7.89 -4.17 -18.01
N VAL A 332 8.58 -3.79 -19.10
CA VAL A 332 9.08 -2.42 -19.30
C VAL A 332 7.92 -1.41 -19.36
N LEU A 333 6.81 -1.79 -20.00
CA LEU A 333 5.62 -0.92 -20.06
C LEU A 333 4.95 -0.80 -18.68
N ILE A 334 4.95 -1.90 -17.92
CA ILE A 334 4.36 -2.01 -16.58
C ILE A 334 5.09 -1.10 -15.59
N GLN A 335 6.42 -1.18 -15.56
CA GLN A 335 7.26 -0.33 -14.73
C GLN A 335 7.16 1.14 -15.12
N ALA A 336 7.08 1.44 -16.44
CA ALA A 336 6.95 2.82 -16.91
C ALA A 336 5.66 3.51 -16.44
N ALA A 337 4.62 2.73 -16.10
CA ALA A 337 3.39 3.26 -15.53
C ALA A 337 3.28 3.11 -14.01
N GLY A 338 4.35 2.66 -13.34
CA GLY A 338 4.46 2.63 -11.88
C GLY A 338 3.67 1.51 -11.20
N LEU A 339 3.39 0.41 -11.91
CA LEU A 339 2.81 -0.78 -11.28
C LEU A 339 3.91 -1.70 -10.75
N ASP A 340 3.72 -2.24 -9.55
CA ASP A 340 4.54 -3.35 -9.06
C ASP A 340 3.96 -4.68 -9.56
N PHE A 341 4.77 -5.43 -10.30
CA PHE A 341 4.49 -6.77 -10.84
C PHE A 341 5.53 -7.77 -10.34
N SER A 342 6.06 -7.55 -9.14
CA SER A 342 6.98 -8.47 -8.47
C SER A 342 6.35 -9.85 -8.25
N ASN A 343 5.05 -9.89 -7.91
CA ASN A 343 4.27 -11.12 -7.76
C ASN A 343 2.77 -10.87 -8.07
N PRO A 344 1.93 -11.92 -8.15
CA PRO A 344 0.51 -11.77 -8.48
C PRO A 344 -0.29 -10.91 -7.49
N LEU A 345 0.05 -10.90 -6.20
CA LEU A 345 -0.70 -10.14 -5.19
C LEU A 345 -0.40 -8.65 -5.29
N GLU A 346 0.86 -8.28 -5.46
CA GLU A 346 1.26 -6.88 -5.70
C GLU A 346 0.71 -6.36 -7.03
N ALA A 347 0.68 -7.21 -8.07
CA ALA A 347 0.09 -6.86 -9.35
C ALA A 347 -1.40 -6.55 -9.24
N PHE A 348 -2.15 -7.36 -8.47
CA PHE A 348 -3.57 -7.12 -8.21
C PHE A 348 -3.78 -5.81 -7.44
N ALA A 349 -3.08 -5.62 -6.32
CA ALA A 349 -3.25 -4.45 -5.47
C ALA A 349 -2.88 -3.15 -6.21
N SER A 350 -1.74 -3.16 -6.91
CA SER A 350 -1.27 -2.02 -7.71
C SER A 350 -2.21 -1.70 -8.87
N ALA A 351 -2.63 -2.71 -9.64
CA ALA A 351 -3.54 -2.51 -10.77
C ALA A 351 -4.91 -2.02 -10.29
N GLY A 352 -5.49 -2.62 -9.26
CA GLY A 352 -6.77 -2.20 -8.71
C GLY A 352 -6.72 -0.78 -8.15
N ALA A 353 -5.67 -0.43 -7.40
CA ALA A 353 -5.50 0.90 -6.85
C ALA A 353 -5.43 1.95 -7.96
N MET A 354 -4.63 1.67 -8.99
CA MET A 354 -4.54 2.52 -10.17
C MET A 354 -5.89 2.65 -10.89
N TYR A 355 -6.60 1.54 -11.06
CA TYR A 355 -7.89 1.50 -11.75
C TYR A 355 -8.92 2.39 -11.04
N TYR A 356 -9.15 2.16 -9.74
CA TYR A 356 -10.21 2.84 -9.00
C TYR A 356 -9.89 4.31 -8.69
N THR A 357 -8.64 4.61 -8.30
CA THR A 357 -8.27 6.00 -7.96
C THR A 357 -8.10 6.91 -9.18
N ARG A 358 -7.63 6.38 -10.32
CA ARG A 358 -7.56 7.19 -11.57
C ARG A 358 -8.93 7.38 -12.19
N LYS A 359 -9.81 6.38 -12.13
CA LYS A 359 -11.21 6.52 -12.55
C LYS A 359 -11.92 7.62 -11.77
N ALA A 360 -11.69 7.70 -10.45
CA ALA A 360 -12.23 8.74 -9.60
C ALA A 360 -11.72 10.16 -9.96
N THR A 361 -10.50 10.28 -10.47
CA THR A 361 -9.90 11.58 -10.87
C THR A 361 -10.12 11.94 -12.34
N GLY A 362 -10.69 11.03 -13.14
CA GLY A 362 -10.86 11.21 -14.58
C GLY A 362 -9.56 11.15 -15.39
N ALA A 363 -8.45 10.71 -14.78
CA ALA A 363 -7.19 10.53 -15.47
C ALA A 363 -7.29 9.37 -16.48
N PRO A 364 -6.68 9.49 -17.67
CA PRO A 364 -6.69 8.41 -18.64
C PRO A 364 -6.02 7.16 -18.07
N LEU A 365 -6.66 6.00 -18.25
CA LEU A 365 -6.08 4.72 -17.88
C LEU A 365 -4.95 4.36 -18.86
N PRO A 366 -3.83 3.80 -18.39
CA PRO A 366 -2.84 3.18 -19.26
C PRO A 366 -3.47 2.13 -20.19
N LEU A 367 -2.84 1.88 -21.34
CA LEU A 367 -3.34 0.94 -22.35
C LEU A 367 -3.17 -0.53 -21.92
N TRP A 368 -3.88 -0.96 -20.89
CA TRP A 368 -3.91 -2.33 -20.35
C TRP A 368 -5.34 -2.82 -20.16
N THR A 369 -6.07 -2.84 -21.26
CA THR A 369 -7.49 -3.18 -21.31
C THR A 369 -7.83 -4.49 -20.62
N GLU A 370 -6.93 -5.48 -20.66
CA GLU A 370 -7.12 -6.77 -20.00
C GLU A 370 -7.19 -6.68 -18.47
N LEU A 371 -6.34 -5.86 -17.84
CA LEU A 371 -6.37 -5.62 -16.38
C LEU A 371 -7.68 -4.94 -15.99
N TRP A 372 -8.04 -3.89 -16.70
CA TRP A 372 -9.25 -3.10 -16.43
C TRP A 372 -10.52 -3.89 -16.64
N SER A 373 -10.57 -4.70 -17.71
CA SER A 373 -11.72 -5.56 -18.01
C SER A 373 -11.98 -6.57 -16.89
N TRP A 374 -10.92 -7.08 -16.25
CA TRP A 374 -11.10 -8.00 -15.13
C TRP A 374 -11.72 -7.30 -13.93
N PHE A 375 -11.21 -6.11 -13.54
CA PHE A 375 -11.78 -5.34 -12.43
C PHE A 375 -13.24 -4.94 -12.71
N ASP A 376 -13.55 -4.48 -13.91
CA ASP A 376 -14.94 -4.16 -14.31
C ASP A 376 -15.87 -5.38 -14.24
N ALA A 377 -15.41 -6.54 -14.70
CA ALA A 377 -16.25 -7.74 -14.77
C ALA A 377 -16.45 -8.43 -13.41
N ASN A 378 -15.51 -8.27 -12.47
CA ASN A 378 -15.51 -9.06 -11.23
C ASN A 378 -15.76 -8.21 -9.97
N LEU A 379 -15.35 -6.93 -9.97
CA LEU A 379 -15.38 -6.05 -8.80
C LEU A 379 -16.08 -4.70 -9.06
N GLY A 380 -16.52 -4.45 -10.29
CA GLY A 380 -17.10 -3.17 -10.76
C GLY A 380 -18.48 -2.83 -10.24
#